data_AF-A0A2G4SYS7-F1
#
_entry.id   AF-A0A2G4SYS7-F1
#
_cell.length_a   1.000
_cell.length_b   1.000
_cell.length_c   1.000
_cell.angle_alpha   90.00
_cell.angle_beta   90.00
_cell.angle_gamma   90.00
#
_symmetry.space_group_name_H-M   'P 1'
#
loop_
_entity.id
_entity.type
_entity.pdbx_description
1 polymer ?
#
loop_
_entity_poly.entity_id
_entity_poly.type
_entity_poly.pdbx_seq_one_letter_code
_entity_poly.pdbx_strand_id
1 'polypeptide(L)'
;MVIDNQYQHLIAWSYTGSSFIVCNILEFSRDVLPKHFKHNNFSSFVRQLNMYGFHKVNKSPRGHRTLAENQIWEFSHPKFIKDKPDLLDEIKRK
;
A
#
# COMPACT_ATOMS: atom_id res chain seq x y z
N MET A 1 -10.53 2.10 0.74
CA MET A 1 -9.37 1.76 1.59
C MET A 1 -8.45 2.96 1.79
N VAL A 2 -7.63 3.41 0.82
CA VAL A 2 -6.65 4.51 1.04
C VAL A 2 -7.29 5.88 1.33
N ILE A 3 -8.47 6.14 0.78
CA ILE A 3 -9.24 7.38 1.03
C ILE A 3 -10.12 7.33 2.29
N ASP A 4 -10.17 6.19 2.96
CA ASP A 4 -11.07 5.99 4.10
C ASP A 4 -10.44 6.57 5.36
N ASN A 5 -11.13 7.52 6.01
CA ASN A 5 -10.64 8.18 7.21
C ASN A 5 -10.47 7.20 8.39
N GLN A 6 -11.22 6.10 8.40
CA GLN A 6 -11.14 5.09 9.47
C GLN A 6 -9.77 4.39 9.51
N TYR A 7 -9.06 4.33 8.38
CA TYR A 7 -7.81 3.57 8.26
C TYR A 7 -6.57 4.43 8.08
N GLN A 8 -6.65 5.76 8.20
CA GLN A 8 -5.50 6.65 7.91
C GLN A 8 -4.26 6.38 8.76
N HIS A 9 -4.40 5.75 9.93
CA HIS A 9 -3.28 5.34 10.77
C HIS A 9 -2.59 4.04 10.29
N LEU A 10 -3.26 3.24 9.45
CA LEU A 10 -2.77 1.96 8.91
C LEU A 10 -2.47 2.02 7.42
N ILE A 11 -3.22 2.81 6.66
CA ILE A 11 -3.01 3.01 5.23
C ILE A 11 -3.41 4.43 4.83
N ALA A 12 -2.47 5.15 4.24
CA ALA A 12 -2.67 6.54 3.83
C ALA A 12 -1.92 6.86 2.55
N TRP A 13 -2.32 7.93 1.88
CA TRP A 13 -1.55 8.52 0.80
C TRP A 13 -0.23 9.08 1.33
N SER A 14 0.83 9.01 0.52
CA SER A 14 2.03 9.82 0.78
C SER A 14 1.70 11.32 0.63
N TYR A 15 2.56 12.18 1.17
CA TYR A 15 2.39 13.63 1.09
C TYR A 15 2.22 14.13 -0.35
N THR A 16 2.92 13.53 -1.31
CA THR A 16 2.83 13.89 -2.73
C THR A 16 1.60 13.30 -3.43
N GLY A 17 0.91 12.33 -2.82
CA GLY A 17 -0.23 11.64 -3.42
C GLY A 17 0.14 10.69 -4.57
N SER A 18 1.43 10.43 -4.80
CA SER A 18 1.92 9.55 -5.89
C SER A 18 2.17 8.10 -5.46
N SER A 19 1.95 7.81 -4.18
CA SER A 19 2.15 6.51 -3.56
C SER A 19 1.23 6.38 -2.35
N PHE A 20 1.06 5.16 -1.84
CA PHE A 20 0.41 4.93 -0.56
C PHE A 20 1.34 4.17 0.38
N ILE A 21 1.14 4.39 1.66
CA ILE A 21 1.94 3.86 2.76
C ILE A 21 1.05 2.97 3.61
N VAL A 22 1.51 1.77 3.91
CA VAL A 22 0.94 0.86 4.88
C VAL A 22 1.82 0.85 6.13
N CYS A 23 1.21 1.12 7.28
CA CYS A 23 1.84 1.09 8.60
C CYS A 23 1.28 -0.09 9.40
N ASN A 24 2.05 -0.56 10.39
CA ASN A 24 1.67 -1.66 11.29
C ASN A 24 1.03 -2.85 10.55
N ILE A 25 1.85 -3.63 9.85
CA ILE A 25 1.41 -4.73 8.99
C ILE A 25 0.48 -5.70 9.73
N LEU A 26 0.74 -5.98 11.01
CA LEU A 26 -0.06 -6.91 11.81
C LEU A 26 -1.49 -6.40 11.98
N GLU A 27 -1.64 -5.14 12.38
CA GLU A 27 -2.94 -4.50 12.58
C GLU A 27 -3.68 -4.28 11.25
N PHE A 28 -2.99 -3.80 10.21
CA PHE A 28 -3.56 -3.68 8.87
C PHE A 28 -4.08 -5.03 8.34
N SER A 29 -3.30 -6.09 8.54
CA SER A 29 -3.67 -7.44 8.14
C SER A 29 -4.91 -7.94 8.86
N ARG A 30 -5.01 -7.70 10.16
CA ARG A 30 -6.13 -8.16 10.99
C ARG A 30 -7.40 -7.35 10.76
N ASP A 31 -7.31 -6.03 10.70
CA ASP A 31 -8.47 -5.13 10.86
C ASP A 31 -8.94 -4.51 9.54
N VAL A 32 -8.09 -4.45 8.52
CA VAL A 32 -8.39 -3.81 7.23
C VAL A 32 -8.57 -4.84 6.11
N LEU A 33 -7.65 -5.80 5.98
CA LEU A 33 -7.71 -6.76 4.87
C LEU A 33 -9.00 -7.58 4.83
N PRO A 34 -9.53 -8.15 5.92
CA PRO A 34 -10.78 -8.93 5.89
C PRO A 34 -12.02 -8.12 5.48
N LYS A 35 -11.97 -6.79 5.62
CA LYS A 35 -13.09 -5.91 5.24
C LYS A 35 -13.10 -5.60 3.74
N HIS A 36 -11.97 -5.73 3.06
CA HIS A 36 -11.81 -5.44 1.63
C HIS A 36 -11.48 -6.68 0.78
N PHE A 37 -10.98 -7.74 1.39
CA PHE A 37 -10.53 -8.98 0.75
C PHE A 37 -11.01 -10.19 1.56
N LYS A 38 -11.09 -11.36 0.92
CA LYS A 38 -11.50 -12.63 1.57
C LYS A 38 -10.38 -13.30 2.38
N HIS A 39 -9.36 -12.54 2.80
CA HIS A 39 -8.22 -13.03 3.57
C HIS A 39 -7.61 -11.89 4.41
N ASN A 40 -6.82 -12.25 5.41
CA ASN A 40 -5.99 -11.32 6.21
C ASN A 40 -4.50 -11.41 5.86
N ASN A 41 -4.11 -12.12 4.80
CA ASN A 41 -2.69 -12.33 4.47
C ASN A 41 -2.08 -11.13 3.72
N PHE A 42 -1.12 -10.45 4.36
CA PHE A 42 -0.38 -9.34 3.74
C PHE A 42 0.38 -9.74 2.47
N SER A 43 0.98 -10.94 2.43
CA SER A 43 1.70 -11.42 1.25
C SER A 43 0.78 -11.58 0.05
N SER A 44 -0.49 -11.98 0.27
CA SER A 44 -1.50 -12.02 -0.79
C SER A 44 -1.89 -10.62 -1.29
N PHE A 45 -1.99 -9.65 -0.38
CA PHE A 45 -2.18 -8.24 -0.75
C PHE A 45 -1.00 -7.72 -1.59
N VAL A 46 0.24 -7.99 -1.18
CA VAL A 46 1.45 -7.62 -1.95
C VAL A 46 1.48 -8.32 -3.31
N ARG A 47 1.04 -9.58 -3.39
CA ARG A 47 0.94 -10.29 -4.67
C ARG A 47 -0.04 -9.60 -5.62
N GLN A 48 -1.21 -9.20 -5.13
CA GLN A 48 -2.16 -8.43 -5.93
C GLN A 48 -1.51 -7.12 -6.43
N LEU A 49 -0.86 -6.36 -5.54
CA LEU A 49 -0.13 -5.14 -5.94
C LEU A 49 0.86 -5.39 -7.07
N ASN A 50 1.71 -6.43 -6.94
CA ASN A 50 2.68 -6.79 -7.96
C ASN A 50 2.02 -7.17 -9.31
N MET A 51 0.87 -7.85 -9.28
CA MET A 51 0.12 -8.24 -10.47
C MET A 51 -0.48 -7.04 -11.22
N TYR A 52 -0.80 -5.96 -10.50
CA TYR A 52 -1.23 -4.67 -11.07
C TYR A 52 -0.06 -3.70 -11.30
N GLY A 53 1.19 -4.16 -11.20
CA GLY A 53 2.38 -3.36 -11.52
C GLY A 53 2.78 -2.33 -10.47
N PHE A 54 2.26 -2.42 -9.24
CA PHE A 54 2.76 -1.59 -8.14
C PHE A 54 4.16 -2.06 -7.72
N HIS A 55 4.99 -1.12 -7.31
CA HIS A 55 6.35 -1.40 -6.86
C HIS A 55 6.56 -0.87 -5.44
N LYS A 56 7.32 -1.62 -4.64
CA LYS A 56 7.72 -1.17 -3.30
C LYS A 56 8.75 -0.04 -3.41
N VAL A 57 8.50 1.08 -2.75
CA VAL A 57 9.45 2.19 -2.63
C VAL A 57 10.44 1.86 -1.50
N ASN A 58 11.72 1.73 -1.83
CA ASN A 58 12.78 1.46 -0.86
C ASN A 58 13.45 2.79 -0.47
N LYS A 59 13.10 3.34 0.71
CA LYS A 59 13.66 4.60 1.20
C LYS A 59 15.01 4.48 1.90
N SER A 60 15.40 3.28 2.35
CA SER A 60 16.66 3.06 3.07
C SER A 60 17.51 1.97 2.40
N PRO A 61 18.83 2.17 2.26
CA PRO A 61 19.76 1.15 1.79
C PRO A 61 19.62 -0.14 2.59
N ARG A 62 19.74 -1.29 1.92
CA ARG A 62 19.70 -2.62 2.56
C ARG A 62 20.80 -2.68 3.65
N GLY A 63 20.40 -2.79 4.92
CA GLY A 63 21.31 -2.87 6.07
C GLY A 63 21.11 -1.79 7.14
N HIS A 64 20.44 -0.68 6.83
CA HIS A 64 20.23 0.44 7.77
C HIS A 64 18.77 0.62 8.20
N ARG A 65 17.91 -0.40 7.99
CA ARG A 65 16.50 -0.31 8.38
C ARG A 65 16.33 -0.61 9.86
N THR A 66 15.78 0.36 10.58
CA THR A 66 15.33 0.19 11.97
C THR A 66 14.13 -0.76 12.05
N LEU A 67 13.89 -1.32 13.25
CA LEU A 67 12.69 -2.12 13.54
C LEU A 67 11.39 -1.37 13.22
N ALA A 68 11.36 -0.05 13.46
CA ALA A 68 10.22 0.81 13.13
C ALA A 68 10.00 0.92 11.61
N GLU A 69 11.08 1.11 10.83
CA GLU A 69 10.99 1.18 9.37
C GLU A 69 10.59 -0.15 8.73
N ASN A 70 10.86 -1.29 9.37
CA ASN A 70 10.39 -2.58 8.88
C ASN A 70 8.86 -2.75 8.93
N GLN A 71 8.17 -1.92 9.73
CA GLN A 71 6.71 -1.92 9.82
C GLN A 71 6.03 -0.94 8.83
N ILE A 72 6.81 -0.18 8.05
CA ILE A 72 6.31 0.79 7.08
C ILE A 72 6.60 0.29 5.67
N TRP A 73 5.56 0.20 4.85
CA TRP A 73 5.64 -0.28 3.48
C TRP A 73 4.98 0.72 2.54
N GLU A 74 5.77 1.30 1.65
CA GLU A 74 5.26 2.22 0.64
C GLU A 74 5.23 1.56 -0.73
N PHE A 75 4.14 1.78 -1.46
CA PHE A 75 3.95 1.29 -2.82
C PHE A 75 3.54 2.41 -3.76
N SER A 76 4.09 2.40 -4.97
CA SER A 76 3.78 3.38 -6.01
C SER A 76 3.38 2.69 -7.32
N HIS A 77 2.53 3.38 -8.07
CA HIS A 77 2.22 3.06 -9.47
C HIS A 77 2.02 4.38 -10.23
N PRO A 78 2.60 4.57 -11.44
CA PRO A 78 2.53 5.85 -12.15
C PRO A 78 1.10 6.37 -12.43
N LYS A 79 0.14 5.46 -12.50
CA LYS A 79 -1.29 5.73 -12.75
C LYS A 79 -2.17 5.62 -11.50
N PHE A 80 -1.59 5.36 -10.33
CA PHE A 80 -2.31 5.37 -9.06
C PHE A 80 -1.98 6.65 -8.30
N ILE A 81 -2.68 7.73 -8.64
CA ILE A 81 -2.43 9.07 -8.13
C ILE A 81 -3.66 9.56 -7.36
N LYS A 82 -3.43 10.17 -6.19
CA LYS A 82 -4.48 10.78 -5.38
C LYS A 82 -5.26 11.79 -6.22
N ASP A 83 -6.58 11.80 -6.05
CA ASP A 83 -7.52 12.70 -6.73
C ASP A 83 -7.55 12.57 -8.27
N LYS A 84 -7.00 11.48 -8.83
CA LYS A 84 -7.07 11.13 -10.27
C LYS A 84 -7.63 9.71 -10.50
N PRO A 85 -8.93 9.49 -10.20
CA PRO A 85 -9.55 8.18 -10.34
C PRO A 85 -9.66 7.71 -11.80
N ASP A 86 -9.66 8.63 -12.76
CA ASP A 86 -9.65 8.38 -14.20
C ASP A 86 -8.45 7.53 -14.66
N LEU A 87 -7.30 7.70 -14.01
CA LEU A 87 -6.09 6.93 -14.33
C LEU A 87 -6.16 5.46 -13.87
N LEU A 88 -7.12 5.11 -13.00
CA LEU A 88 -7.27 3.73 -12.51
C LEU A 88 -7.63 2.76 -13.64
N ASP A 89 -8.34 3.22 -14.67
CA ASP A 89 -8.70 2.41 -15.84
C ASP A 89 -7.46 1.98 -16.64
N GLU A 90 -6.36 2.71 -16.55
CA GLU A 90 -5.09 2.35 -17.19
C GLU A 90 -4.31 1.28 -16.40
N ILE A 91 -4.70 0.96 -15.16
CA ILE A 91 -4.05 -0.05 -14.34
C ILE A 91 -4.59 -1.43 -14.71
N LYS A 92 -3.88 -2.14 -15.59
CA LYS A 92 -4.25 -3.49 -16.01
C LYS A 92 -3.44 -4.54 -15.25
N ARG A 93 -4.12 -5.65 -14.98
CA ARG A 93 -3.48 -6.85 -14.45
C ARG A 93 -2.58 -7.45 -15.53
N LYS A 94 -1.34 -7.79 -15.15
CA LYS A 94 -0.41 -8.56 -15.99
C LYS A 94 -0.84 -10.03 -16.14
#